data_AF-A0A0C9VV38-F1
#
_entry.id   AF-A0A0C9VV38-F1
#
_cell.length_a   1.000
_cell.length_b   1.000
_cell.length_c   1.000
_cell.angle_alpha   90.00
_cell.angle_beta   90.00
_cell.angle_gamma   90.00
#
_symmetry.space_group_name_H-M   'P 1'
#
loop_
_entity.id
_entity.type
_entity.pdbx_description
1 polymer ?
#
loop_
_entity_poly.entity_id
_entity_poly.type
_entity_poly.pdbx_seq_one_letter_code
_entity_poly.pdbx_strand_id
1 'polypeptide(L)'
;MGTDALTEEQQTHFLEHGWVHLPGAIPEKNIRRYTQDVWIRTGYDPLDSGTWAEEKFRMPRHKEMLWKEFAPKGYGAICDILGGEDRLDPTIFNKAGDSLIANFGKEEYRDVMCTGKAGDMFICHGFMLHSASKNHLRIPRFITSPKFVLKDPFNYNRENLKDYSLLELKTLKELGVSYLPDWKFIGQRARFNPDNNVKKDSRLPFELERLKAHASKTGGIIDSIHVISIAEYNGWTEDRIAQGEVIPV
;
A
#
# COMPACT_ATOMS: atom_id res chain seq x y z
N MET A 1 -6.93 9.92 -21.32
CA MET A 1 -6.38 8.72 -22.00
C MET A 1 -5.76 7.88 -20.91
N GLY A 2 -6.21 6.63 -20.75
CA GLY A 2 -5.66 5.72 -19.73
C GLY A 2 -4.16 5.57 -19.90
N THR A 3 -3.46 5.22 -18.84
CA THR A 3 -2.07 4.80 -18.98
C THR A 3 -2.09 3.45 -19.71
N ASP A 4 -1.14 3.11 -20.57
CA ASP A 4 -1.11 1.74 -21.14
C ASP A 4 -0.35 0.82 -20.18
N ALA A 5 -0.67 0.88 -18.88
CA ALA A 5 0.11 0.24 -17.82
C ALA A 5 -0.28 -1.23 -17.61
N LEU A 6 -1.54 -1.60 -17.89
CA LEU A 6 -2.00 -2.99 -17.98
C LEU A 6 -1.97 -3.51 -19.41
N THR A 7 -1.39 -4.69 -19.60
CA THR A 7 -1.50 -5.44 -20.86
C THR A 7 -2.94 -5.93 -21.08
N GLU A 8 -3.32 -6.21 -22.33
CA GLU A 8 -4.64 -6.78 -22.65
C GLU A 8 -4.92 -8.08 -21.87
N GLU A 9 -3.90 -8.92 -21.70
CA GLU A 9 -3.97 -10.15 -20.89
C GLU A 9 -4.30 -9.84 -19.42
N GLN A 10 -3.65 -8.83 -18.84
CA GLN A 10 -3.91 -8.42 -17.46
C GLN A 10 -5.30 -7.78 -17.29
N GLN A 11 -5.77 -7.02 -18.28
CA GLN A 11 -7.12 -6.47 -18.27
C GLN A 11 -8.17 -7.59 -18.34
N THR A 12 -7.95 -8.57 -19.23
CA THR A 12 -8.79 -9.77 -19.35
C THR A 12 -8.81 -10.56 -18.04
N HIS A 13 -7.63 -10.81 -17.46
CA HIS A 13 -7.49 -11.49 -16.18
C HIS A 13 -8.22 -10.76 -15.05
N PHE A 14 -8.14 -9.42 -15.00
CA PHE A 14 -8.90 -8.64 -14.02
C PHE A 14 -10.41 -8.76 -14.23
N LEU A 15 -10.91 -8.73 -15.47
CA LEU A 15 -12.33 -8.92 -15.76
C LEU A 15 -12.80 -10.35 -15.40
N GLU A 16 -11.95 -11.35 -15.54
CA GLU A 16 -12.27 -12.74 -15.19
C GLU A 16 -12.21 -13.00 -13.69
N HIS A 17 -11.15 -12.55 -13.03
CA HIS A 17 -10.88 -12.95 -11.65
C HIS A 17 -11.07 -11.84 -10.63
N GLY A 18 -11.14 -10.57 -11.05
CA GLY A 18 -11.30 -9.41 -10.19
C GLY A 18 -10.02 -8.98 -9.47
N TRP A 19 -8.86 -9.50 -9.86
CA TRP A 19 -7.57 -9.10 -9.32
C TRP A 19 -6.51 -9.13 -10.43
N VAL A 20 -5.38 -8.48 -10.20
CA VAL A 20 -4.21 -8.55 -11.07
C VAL A 20 -2.93 -8.51 -10.23
N HIS A 21 -1.94 -9.33 -10.59
CA HIS A 21 -0.59 -9.29 -10.04
C HIS A 21 0.32 -8.47 -10.94
N LEU A 22 1.06 -7.57 -10.32
CA LEU A 22 2.03 -6.70 -10.96
C LEU A 22 3.41 -6.97 -10.35
N PRO A 23 4.22 -7.83 -10.97
CA PRO A 23 5.58 -8.08 -10.52
C PRO A 23 6.41 -6.81 -10.55
N GLY A 24 7.16 -6.54 -9.47
CA GLY A 24 8.08 -5.40 -9.37
C GLY A 24 7.43 -4.03 -9.62
N ALA A 25 6.16 -3.86 -9.23
CA ALA A 25 5.44 -2.60 -9.40
C ALA A 25 6.01 -1.43 -8.57
N ILE A 26 6.70 -1.74 -7.48
CA ILE A 26 7.37 -0.78 -6.60
C ILE A 26 8.89 -0.84 -6.87
N PRO A 27 9.54 0.28 -7.24
CA PRO A 27 10.99 0.33 -7.40
C PRO A 27 11.73 -0.03 -6.11
N GLU A 28 12.84 -0.77 -6.21
CA GLU A 28 13.62 -1.23 -5.05
C GLU A 28 14.03 -0.08 -4.12
N LYS A 29 14.41 1.08 -4.68
CA LYS A 29 14.75 2.28 -3.91
C LYS A 29 13.62 2.75 -2.99
N ASN A 30 12.37 2.66 -3.45
CA ASN A 30 11.21 3.07 -2.67
C ASN A 30 10.89 2.04 -1.59
N ILE A 31 11.06 0.74 -1.89
CA ILE A 31 10.96 -0.34 -0.90
C ILE A 31 11.98 -0.10 0.21
N ARG A 32 13.26 0.06 -0.15
CA ARG A 32 14.37 0.29 0.77
C ARG A 32 14.12 1.51 1.66
N ARG A 33 13.69 2.64 1.08
CA ARG A 33 13.35 3.86 1.84
C ARG A 33 12.34 3.57 2.96
N TYR A 34 11.35 2.70 2.71
CA TYR A 34 10.27 2.41 3.66
C TYR A 34 10.60 1.27 4.63
N THR A 35 11.57 0.40 4.31
CA THR A 35 11.92 -0.77 5.16
C THR A 35 13.23 -0.62 5.92
N GLN A 36 14.13 0.30 5.52
CA GLN A 36 15.48 0.41 6.08
C GLN A 36 15.54 0.65 7.60
N ASP A 37 14.50 1.24 8.19
CA ASP A 37 14.44 1.54 9.63
C ASP A 37 13.42 0.65 10.37
N VAL A 38 12.91 -0.41 9.73
CA VAL A 38 11.84 -1.22 10.32
C VAL A 38 12.28 -1.84 11.65
N TRP A 39 13.51 -2.34 11.76
CA TRP A 39 14.04 -2.96 12.98
C TRP A 39 14.33 -1.95 14.08
N ILE A 40 14.79 -0.76 13.72
CA ILE A 40 14.95 0.37 14.65
C ILE A 40 13.58 0.73 15.22
N ARG A 41 12.57 0.83 14.35
CA ARG A 41 11.22 1.24 14.71
C ARG A 41 10.49 0.18 15.53
N THR A 42 10.63 -1.10 15.21
CA THR A 42 10.02 -2.18 16.03
C THR A 42 10.77 -2.38 17.34
N GLY A 43 12.08 -2.09 17.39
CA GLY A 43 12.95 -2.46 18.51
C GLY A 43 13.24 -3.97 18.55
N TYR A 44 12.95 -4.69 17.47
CA TYR A 44 13.20 -6.13 17.36
C TYR A 44 14.55 -6.39 16.70
N ASP A 45 15.15 -7.52 17.06
CA ASP A 45 16.34 -8.03 16.39
C ASP A 45 15.92 -8.91 15.19
N PRO A 46 16.35 -8.60 13.96
CA PRO A 46 16.06 -9.44 12.79
C PRO A 46 16.62 -10.87 12.90
N LEU A 47 17.68 -11.06 13.69
CA LEU A 47 18.40 -12.33 13.83
C LEU A 47 17.96 -13.13 15.06
N ASP A 48 17.17 -12.53 15.96
CA ASP A 48 16.60 -13.20 17.13
C ASP A 48 15.07 -13.07 17.16
N SER A 49 14.41 -14.10 16.65
CA SER A 49 12.95 -14.21 16.65
C SER A 49 12.32 -14.30 18.05
N GLY A 50 13.12 -14.49 19.11
CA GLY A 50 12.69 -14.40 20.50
C GLY A 50 12.37 -12.97 20.94
N THR A 51 12.92 -11.97 20.25
CA THR A 51 12.62 -10.55 20.49
C THR A 51 11.27 -10.11 19.91
N TRP A 52 10.68 -10.89 19.01
CA TRP A 52 9.45 -10.53 18.29
C TRP A 52 8.22 -10.77 19.16
N ALA A 53 7.92 -9.80 20.03
CA ALA A 53 6.88 -9.91 21.05
C ALA A 53 5.43 -10.04 20.51
N GLU A 54 5.16 -9.60 19.28
CA GLU A 54 3.83 -9.61 18.68
C GLU A 54 3.81 -10.34 17.33
N GLU A 55 2.74 -11.12 17.08
CA GLU A 55 2.56 -11.82 15.81
C GLU A 55 2.42 -10.85 14.63
N LYS A 56 1.61 -9.79 14.79
CA LYS A 56 1.27 -8.86 13.71
C LYS A 56 0.76 -7.54 14.27
N PHE A 57 1.25 -6.44 13.74
CA PHE A 57 0.74 -5.10 14.04
C PHE A 57 0.90 -4.13 12.86
N ARG A 58 0.21 -2.99 12.95
CA ARG A 58 0.33 -1.88 11.99
C ARG A 58 1.33 -0.89 12.56
N MET A 59 2.34 -0.55 11.76
CA MET A 59 3.30 0.48 12.13
C MET A 59 2.71 1.88 11.86
N PRO A 60 3.00 2.88 12.70
CA PRO A 60 2.67 4.28 12.46
C PRO A 60 3.37 4.78 11.19
N ARG A 61 2.91 5.92 10.69
CA ARG A 61 3.46 6.54 9.49
C ARG A 61 4.58 7.48 9.89
N HIS A 62 5.77 7.34 9.32
CA HIS A 62 6.86 8.31 9.40
C HIS A 62 7.18 8.94 8.05
N LYS A 63 6.97 8.23 6.94
CA LYS A 63 7.35 8.69 5.59
C LYS A 63 6.14 8.71 4.67
N GLU A 64 6.15 9.63 3.71
CA GLU A 64 5.12 9.75 2.68
C GLU A 64 5.72 10.05 1.30
N MET A 65 5.06 9.53 0.26
CA MET A 65 5.38 9.75 -1.14
C MET A 65 4.08 9.65 -1.95
N LEU A 66 3.94 10.40 -3.05
CA LEU A 66 2.74 10.26 -3.89
C LEU A 66 2.71 8.86 -4.51
N TRP A 67 1.53 8.26 -4.69
CA TRP A 67 1.45 6.91 -5.28
C TRP A 67 2.10 6.80 -6.66
N LYS A 68 1.94 7.85 -7.48
CA LYS A 68 2.57 7.96 -8.80
C LYS A 68 4.10 7.95 -8.75
N GLU A 69 4.70 8.35 -7.64
CA GLU A 69 6.16 8.32 -7.42
C GLU A 69 6.59 7.01 -6.73
N PHE A 70 5.79 6.55 -5.76
CA PHE A 70 6.07 5.37 -4.95
C PHE A 70 5.99 4.08 -5.75
N ALA A 71 4.95 3.93 -6.57
CA ALA A 71 4.72 2.76 -7.38
C ALA A 71 4.18 3.16 -8.76
N PRO A 72 4.99 3.78 -9.66
CA PRO A 72 4.51 4.33 -10.92
C PRO A 72 3.75 3.30 -11.78
N LYS A 73 4.26 2.07 -11.88
CA LYS A 73 3.60 0.96 -12.59
C LYS A 73 2.27 0.56 -11.93
N GLY A 74 2.27 0.45 -10.60
CA GLY A 74 1.05 0.14 -9.85
C GLY A 74 0.00 1.24 -9.96
N TYR A 75 0.41 2.50 -9.90
CA TYR A 75 -0.46 3.66 -10.04
C TYR A 75 -1.08 3.75 -11.43
N GLY A 76 -0.28 3.54 -12.48
CA GLY A 76 -0.81 3.45 -13.85
C GLY A 76 -1.87 2.34 -13.97
N ALA A 77 -1.57 1.14 -13.48
CA ALA A 77 -2.53 0.04 -13.53
C ALA A 77 -3.84 0.34 -12.78
N ILE A 78 -3.78 1.09 -11.68
CA ILE A 78 -4.97 1.58 -10.98
C ILE A 78 -5.75 2.55 -11.87
N CYS A 79 -5.08 3.52 -12.49
CA CYS A 79 -5.72 4.44 -13.44
C CYS A 79 -6.44 3.68 -14.57
N ASP A 80 -5.84 2.62 -15.09
CA ASP A 80 -6.42 1.80 -16.16
C ASP A 80 -7.67 1.07 -15.69
N ILE A 81 -7.60 0.46 -14.51
CA ILE A 81 -8.73 -0.24 -13.89
C ILE A 81 -9.91 0.69 -13.63
N LEU A 82 -9.62 1.93 -13.19
CA LEU A 82 -10.63 2.91 -12.84
C LEU A 82 -11.16 3.69 -14.05
N GLY A 83 -10.49 3.63 -15.20
CA GLY A 83 -10.87 4.33 -16.43
C GLY A 83 -10.38 5.79 -16.50
N GLY A 84 -9.27 6.10 -15.82
CA GLY A 84 -8.62 7.41 -15.83
C GLY A 84 -8.21 7.92 -14.44
N GLU A 85 -7.13 8.70 -14.39
CA GLU A 85 -6.64 9.34 -13.15
C GLU A 85 -7.66 10.35 -12.59
N ASP A 86 -8.44 11.00 -13.45
CA ASP A 86 -9.46 11.99 -13.08
C ASP A 86 -10.61 11.40 -12.24
N ARG A 87 -10.74 10.07 -12.22
CA ARG A 87 -11.73 9.33 -11.42
C ARG A 87 -11.23 9.01 -10.01
N LEU A 88 -9.95 9.21 -9.71
CA LEU A 88 -9.39 9.08 -8.37
C LEU A 88 -9.68 10.33 -7.53
N ASP A 89 -9.98 10.13 -6.25
CA ASP A 89 -10.01 11.23 -5.28
C ASP A 89 -8.57 11.73 -5.06
N PRO A 90 -8.26 13.01 -5.37
CA PRO A 90 -6.90 13.52 -5.29
C PRO A 90 -6.46 13.84 -3.86
N THR A 91 -7.34 13.72 -2.88
CA THR A 91 -7.12 14.14 -1.49
C THR A 91 -7.06 12.98 -0.50
N ILE A 92 -7.78 11.88 -0.78
CA ILE A 92 -7.89 10.75 0.13
C ILE A 92 -6.99 9.60 -0.34
N PHE A 93 -6.05 9.17 0.51
CA PHE A 93 -5.08 8.12 0.21
C PHE A 93 -4.23 8.36 -1.05
N ASN A 94 -4.06 9.63 -1.45
CA ASN A 94 -3.21 10.02 -2.60
C ASN A 94 -1.70 9.79 -2.37
N LYS A 95 -1.29 9.58 -1.11
CA LYS A 95 0.08 9.27 -0.71
C LYS A 95 0.20 7.85 -0.16
N ALA A 96 1.23 7.15 -0.63
CA ALA A 96 1.76 5.96 0.01
C ALA A 96 2.51 6.38 1.27
N GLY A 97 2.23 5.70 2.39
CA GLY A 97 3.00 5.88 3.62
C GLY A 97 3.59 4.56 4.08
N ASP A 98 4.64 4.63 4.88
CA ASP A 98 5.35 3.48 5.47
C ASP A 98 4.63 2.86 6.68
N SER A 99 3.30 2.99 6.73
CA SER A 99 2.44 2.30 7.69
C SER A 99 2.29 0.82 7.31
N LEU A 100 3.39 0.09 7.40
CA LEU A 100 3.48 -1.31 7.05
C LEU A 100 2.66 -2.17 8.04
N ILE A 101 2.05 -3.22 7.53
CA ILE A 101 1.56 -4.34 8.32
C ILE A 101 2.75 -5.28 8.47
N ALA A 102 3.37 -5.28 9.64
CA ALA A 102 4.43 -6.21 10.00
C ALA A 102 3.78 -7.51 10.49
N ASN A 103 4.15 -8.65 9.91
CA ASN A 103 3.60 -9.97 10.24
C ASN A 103 4.74 -10.97 10.43
N PHE A 104 4.98 -11.35 11.68
CA PHE A 104 6.07 -12.21 12.17
C PHE A 104 5.66 -13.67 12.41
N GLY A 105 4.36 -13.94 12.47
CA GLY A 105 3.85 -15.31 12.49
C GLY A 105 3.94 -16.06 13.81
N LYS A 106 3.43 -17.29 13.81
CA LYS A 106 3.55 -18.27 14.90
C LYS A 106 3.77 -19.67 14.31
N GLU A 107 4.38 -20.54 15.10
CA GLU A 107 4.81 -21.87 14.65
C GLU A 107 3.65 -22.74 14.14
N GLU A 108 2.50 -22.65 14.78
CA GLU A 108 1.35 -23.55 14.60
C GLU A 108 0.59 -23.41 13.26
N TYR A 109 1.09 -22.62 12.32
CA TYR A 109 0.28 -22.16 11.19
C TYR A 109 0.64 -22.71 9.79
N ARG A 110 1.72 -23.45 9.58
CA ARG A 110 2.27 -23.86 8.25
C ARG A 110 1.26 -24.49 7.29
N ASP A 111 0.78 -23.75 6.25
CA ASP A 111 0.64 -24.15 4.81
C ASP A 111 -0.09 -23.12 3.87
N VAL A 112 0.33 -23.08 2.58
CA VAL A 112 -0.15 -22.42 1.31
C VAL A 112 -0.83 -21.03 1.31
N MET A 113 -0.35 -20.11 0.43
CA MET A 113 -0.80 -18.71 0.33
C MET A 113 -0.70 -18.05 -1.06
N CYS A 114 -1.42 -16.94 -1.26
CA CYS A 114 -1.06 -15.90 -2.23
C CYS A 114 0.32 -15.33 -1.84
N THR A 115 1.32 -15.55 -2.69
CA THR A 115 2.71 -15.15 -2.47
C THR A 115 3.14 -14.11 -3.50
N GLY A 116 4.05 -13.23 -3.10
CA GLY A 116 4.66 -12.23 -3.96
C GLY A 116 6.06 -11.90 -3.46
N LYS A 117 6.89 -11.34 -4.34
CA LYS A 117 8.22 -10.82 -3.98
C LYS A 117 8.09 -9.39 -3.46
N ALA A 118 9.14 -8.91 -2.78
CA ALA A 118 9.23 -7.50 -2.42
C ALA A 118 9.07 -6.64 -3.68
N GLY A 119 8.14 -5.69 -3.63
CA GLY A 119 7.83 -4.80 -4.74
C GLY A 119 6.70 -5.26 -5.65
N ASP A 120 6.21 -6.48 -5.48
CA ASP A 120 5.00 -6.91 -6.17
C ASP A 120 3.78 -6.19 -5.61
N MET A 121 2.82 -5.90 -6.48
CA MET A 121 1.50 -5.40 -6.09
C MET A 121 0.41 -6.35 -6.57
N PHE A 122 -0.59 -6.57 -5.71
CA PHE A 122 -1.85 -7.17 -6.08
C PHE A 122 -2.92 -6.09 -6.01
N ILE A 123 -3.61 -5.84 -7.11
CA ILE A 123 -4.75 -4.93 -7.13
C ILE A 123 -6.00 -5.79 -7.21
N CYS A 124 -6.90 -5.63 -6.24
CA CYS A 124 -8.14 -6.39 -6.16
C CYS A 124 -9.35 -5.49 -6.31
N HIS A 125 -10.41 -6.04 -6.88
CA HIS A 125 -11.74 -5.45 -6.89
C HIS A 125 -12.23 -5.22 -5.45
N GLY A 126 -12.86 -4.07 -5.18
CA GLY A 126 -13.25 -3.68 -3.82
C GLY A 126 -14.26 -4.61 -3.14
N PHE A 127 -14.99 -5.41 -3.93
CA PHE A 127 -15.94 -6.43 -3.44
C PHE A 127 -15.36 -7.85 -3.37
N MET A 128 -14.07 -8.03 -3.67
CA MET A 128 -13.43 -9.33 -3.59
C MET A 128 -13.26 -9.76 -2.14
N LEU A 129 -13.80 -10.94 -1.80
CA LEU A 129 -13.55 -11.59 -0.52
C LEU A 129 -12.09 -12.03 -0.45
N HIS A 130 -11.41 -11.59 0.61
CA HIS A 130 -10.04 -11.99 0.89
C HIS A 130 -9.81 -11.99 2.40
N SER A 131 -8.83 -12.78 2.84
CA SER A 131 -8.41 -12.83 4.22
C SER A 131 -6.90 -12.74 4.32
N ALA A 132 -6.42 -12.03 5.34
CA ALA A 132 -5.01 -12.06 5.68
C ALA A 132 -4.64 -13.45 6.21
N SER A 133 -3.54 -13.98 5.72
CA SER A 133 -3.00 -15.20 6.31
C SER A 133 -2.14 -14.97 7.51
N LYS A 134 -2.14 -16.00 8.33
CA LYS A 134 -1.14 -16.14 9.37
C LYS A 134 0.23 -16.37 8.72
N ASN A 135 1.29 -15.86 9.34
CA ASN A 135 2.63 -16.11 8.85
C ASN A 135 3.15 -17.40 9.49
N HIS A 136 3.45 -18.38 8.66
CA HIS A 136 3.74 -19.72 9.12
C HIS A 136 5.21 -20.09 9.13
N LEU A 137 5.98 -19.35 8.34
CA LEU A 137 7.42 -19.57 8.18
C LEU A 137 8.21 -18.75 9.20
N ARG A 138 7.53 -17.85 9.92
CA ARG A 138 8.15 -16.81 10.77
C ARG A 138 9.24 -16.03 10.02
N ILE A 139 9.07 -15.87 8.71
CA ILE A 139 9.88 -14.95 7.90
C ILE A 139 9.15 -13.61 7.91
N PRO A 140 9.74 -12.51 8.41
CA PRO A 140 9.06 -11.21 8.51
C PRO A 140 8.44 -10.79 7.17
N ARG A 141 7.14 -10.50 7.18
CA ARG A 141 6.41 -9.99 6.01
C ARG A 141 5.96 -8.58 6.28
N PHE A 142 6.32 -7.66 5.38
CA PHE A 142 5.91 -6.26 5.43
C PHE A 142 5.04 -5.96 4.21
N ILE A 143 3.81 -5.52 4.45
CA ILE A 143 2.83 -5.26 3.39
C ILE A 143 2.17 -3.90 3.64
N THR A 144 1.95 -3.15 2.57
CA THR A 144 0.96 -2.06 2.59
C THR A 144 -0.32 -2.55 1.92
N SER A 145 -1.48 -2.26 2.53
CA SER A 145 -2.79 -2.57 1.96
C SER A 145 -3.62 -1.28 1.95
N PRO A 146 -3.27 -0.34 1.07
CA PRO A 146 -4.02 0.90 0.90
C PRO A 146 -5.35 0.61 0.18
N LYS A 147 -6.24 1.61 0.21
CA LYS A 147 -7.41 1.67 -0.67
C LYS A 147 -7.32 2.91 -1.54
N PHE A 148 -7.76 2.78 -2.78
CA PHE A 148 -7.96 3.91 -3.67
C PHE A 148 -9.42 4.30 -3.64
N VAL A 149 -9.69 5.60 -3.57
CA VAL A 149 -11.04 6.13 -3.42
C VAL A 149 -11.43 6.77 -4.73
N LEU A 150 -12.62 6.42 -5.24
CA LEU A 150 -13.19 7.08 -6.40
C LEU A 150 -13.71 8.47 -6.02
N LYS A 151 -13.41 9.46 -6.87
CA LYS A 151 -13.92 10.83 -6.77
C LYS A 151 -15.44 10.86 -6.82
N ASP A 152 -16.03 10.09 -7.72
CA ASP A 152 -17.48 9.98 -7.90
C ASP A 152 -17.96 8.55 -7.60
N PRO A 153 -19.25 8.33 -7.29
CA PRO A 153 -19.79 6.98 -7.19
C PRO A 153 -19.63 6.20 -8.50
N PHE A 154 -19.79 4.87 -8.44
CA PHE A 154 -19.88 4.03 -9.64
C PHE A 154 -20.95 4.55 -10.61
N ASN A 155 -20.78 4.33 -11.91
CA ASN A 155 -21.86 4.51 -12.87
C ASN A 155 -22.03 3.21 -13.68
N TYR A 156 -23.11 2.50 -13.36
CA TYR A 156 -23.47 1.23 -14.00
C TYR A 156 -24.44 1.38 -15.17
N ASN A 157 -24.73 2.61 -15.61
CA ASN A 157 -25.64 2.92 -16.71
C ASN A 157 -25.06 4.03 -17.60
N ARG A 158 -23.85 3.82 -18.11
CA ARG A 158 -23.21 4.73 -19.07
C ARG A 158 -23.79 4.50 -20.47
N GLU A 159 -23.96 5.58 -21.23
CA GLU A 159 -24.50 5.55 -22.59
C GLU A 159 -23.57 4.82 -23.57
N ASN A 160 -22.26 5.05 -23.44
CA ASN A 160 -21.24 4.44 -24.31
C ASN A 160 -20.49 3.32 -23.58
N LEU A 161 -20.43 2.14 -24.20
CA LEU A 161 -19.71 0.99 -23.69
C LEU A 161 -18.22 1.27 -23.41
N LYS A 162 -17.60 2.17 -24.19
CA LYS A 162 -16.18 2.53 -24.02
C LYS A 162 -15.89 3.37 -22.77
N ASP A 163 -16.92 3.94 -22.15
CA ASP A 163 -16.74 4.79 -20.98
C ASP A 163 -16.75 3.99 -19.66
N TYR A 164 -17.11 2.72 -19.71
CA TYR A 164 -17.05 1.84 -18.55
C TYR A 164 -15.60 1.56 -18.17
N SER A 165 -15.32 1.66 -16.87
CA SER A 165 -14.06 1.19 -16.29
C SER A 165 -14.03 -0.34 -16.18
N LEU A 166 -12.85 -0.94 -16.11
CA LEU A 166 -12.71 -2.37 -15.82
C LEU A 166 -13.33 -2.72 -14.47
N LEU A 167 -13.28 -1.80 -13.50
CA LEU A 167 -13.91 -1.96 -12.19
C LEU A 167 -15.45 -2.07 -12.30
N GLU A 168 -16.08 -1.18 -13.08
CA GLU A 168 -17.54 -1.23 -13.33
C GLU A 168 -17.93 -2.47 -14.13
N LEU A 169 -17.18 -2.79 -15.21
CA LEU A 169 -17.42 -3.98 -16.03
C LEU A 169 -17.30 -5.28 -15.23
N LYS A 170 -16.30 -5.37 -14.33
CA LYS A 170 -16.16 -6.52 -13.44
C LYS A 170 -17.38 -6.65 -12.53
N THR A 171 -17.85 -5.54 -11.94
CA THR A 171 -19.05 -5.58 -11.09
C THR A 171 -20.27 -6.07 -11.87
N LEU A 172 -20.52 -5.51 -13.05
CA LEU A 172 -21.66 -5.88 -13.91
C LEU A 172 -21.61 -7.36 -14.32
N LYS A 173 -20.41 -7.85 -14.69
CA LYS A 173 -20.17 -9.25 -15.02
C LYS A 173 -20.51 -10.18 -13.85
N GLU A 174 -20.07 -9.86 -12.63
CA GLU A 174 -20.39 -10.65 -11.42
C GLU A 174 -21.90 -10.65 -11.10
N LEU A 175 -22.59 -9.57 -11.43
CA LEU A 175 -24.04 -9.47 -11.27
C LEU A 175 -24.83 -10.16 -12.40
N GLY A 176 -24.16 -10.60 -13.48
CA GLY A 176 -24.81 -11.23 -14.63
C GLY A 176 -25.68 -10.27 -15.46
N VAL A 177 -25.38 -8.98 -15.44
CA VAL A 177 -26.15 -7.94 -16.16
C VAL A 177 -25.23 -7.07 -17.02
N SER A 178 -25.78 -6.47 -18.07
CA SER A 178 -25.02 -5.59 -18.97
C SER A 178 -24.95 -4.13 -18.49
N TYR A 179 -25.94 -3.68 -17.72
CA TYR A 179 -26.04 -2.35 -17.11
C TYR A 179 -27.13 -2.36 -16.03
N LEU A 180 -27.19 -1.32 -15.20
CA LEU A 180 -28.19 -1.16 -14.14
C LEU A 180 -28.86 0.23 -14.24
N PRO A 181 -29.99 0.36 -14.97
CA PRO A 181 -30.58 1.66 -15.27
C PRO A 181 -31.15 2.39 -14.06
N ASP A 182 -31.64 1.63 -13.08
CA ASP A 182 -32.24 2.18 -11.85
C ASP A 182 -31.22 2.43 -10.74
N TRP A 183 -29.96 2.02 -10.93
CA TRP A 183 -28.93 2.23 -9.93
C TRP A 183 -28.59 3.72 -9.83
N LYS A 184 -28.73 4.25 -8.62
CA LYS A 184 -28.31 5.61 -8.27
C LYS A 184 -27.80 5.64 -6.84
N PHE A 185 -26.77 6.43 -6.59
CA PHE A 185 -26.36 6.72 -5.23
C PHE A 185 -27.47 7.54 -4.53
N ILE A 186 -27.77 7.22 -3.27
CA ILE A 186 -28.90 7.83 -2.53
C ILE A 186 -28.46 8.75 -1.39
N GLY A 187 -27.15 8.94 -1.17
CA GLY A 187 -26.65 9.75 -0.07
C GLY A 187 -25.17 10.12 -0.19
N GLN A 188 -24.73 11.03 0.68
CA GLN A 188 -23.32 11.43 0.76
C GLN A 188 -22.47 10.30 1.37
N ARG A 189 -21.25 10.11 0.85
CA ARG A 189 -20.30 9.16 1.42
C ARG A 189 -19.83 9.64 2.80
N ALA A 190 -20.12 8.86 3.83
CA ALA A 190 -19.62 9.14 5.18
C ALA A 190 -18.12 8.83 5.29
N ARG A 191 -17.41 9.64 6.07
CA ARG A 191 -16.02 9.34 6.47
C ARG A 191 -16.03 8.55 7.77
N PHE A 192 -15.26 7.48 7.80
CA PHE A 192 -15.08 6.65 8.98
C PHE A 192 -13.60 6.61 9.34
N ASN A 193 -13.28 6.96 10.60
CA ASN A 193 -11.94 6.77 11.14
C ASN A 193 -11.91 5.45 11.91
N PRO A 194 -11.20 4.41 11.43
CA PRO A 194 -11.19 3.11 12.09
C PRO A 194 -10.34 3.13 13.38
N ASP A 195 -10.81 2.42 14.42
CA ASP A 195 -10.12 2.29 15.72
C ASP A 195 -8.70 1.73 15.63
N ASN A 196 -8.40 0.99 14.55
CA ASN A 196 -7.06 0.46 14.31
C ASN A 196 -6.02 1.58 14.10
N ASN A 197 -6.45 2.80 13.75
CA ASN A 197 -5.58 3.96 13.71
C ASN A 197 -5.11 4.34 15.11
N VAL A 198 -5.98 4.26 16.13
CA VAL A 198 -5.62 4.59 17.52
C VAL A 198 -4.49 3.67 18.03
N LYS A 199 -4.62 2.35 17.84
CA LYS A 199 -3.59 1.37 18.25
C LYS A 199 -2.26 1.52 17.50
N LYS A 200 -2.34 1.99 16.25
CA LYS A 200 -1.17 2.25 15.41
C LYS A 200 -0.49 3.54 15.88
N ASP A 201 -1.26 4.59 16.11
CA ASP A 201 -0.78 5.92 16.49
C ASP A 201 -0.23 5.92 17.93
N SER A 202 -0.74 5.07 18.83
CA SER A 202 -0.19 4.90 20.17
C SER A 202 1.25 4.35 20.20
N ARG A 203 1.72 3.76 19.09
CA ARG A 203 3.11 3.28 18.95
C ARG A 203 4.09 4.38 18.55
N LEU A 204 3.58 5.46 17.96
CA LEU A 204 4.38 6.53 17.38
C LEU A 204 5.43 7.12 18.35
N PRO A 205 5.10 7.43 19.61
CA PRO A 205 6.10 7.99 20.53
C PRO A 205 7.30 7.06 20.73
N PHE A 206 7.05 5.76 20.86
CA PHE A 206 8.10 4.76 21.07
C PHE A 206 8.95 4.52 19.82
N GLU A 207 8.33 4.48 18.62
CA GLU A 207 9.10 4.40 17.37
C GLU A 207 9.96 5.65 17.18
N LEU A 208 9.41 6.83 17.50
CA LEU A 208 10.13 8.09 17.39
C LEU A 208 11.30 8.21 18.37
N GLU A 209 11.14 7.74 19.61
CA GLU A 209 12.21 7.65 20.59
C GLU A 209 13.35 6.74 20.11
N ARG A 210 13.02 5.56 19.55
CA ARG A 210 14.03 4.65 18.98
C ARG A 210 14.76 5.27 17.79
N LEU A 211 14.04 5.94 16.88
CA LEU A 211 14.64 6.67 15.77
C LEU A 211 15.59 7.78 16.25
N LYS A 212 15.18 8.57 17.24
CA LYS A 212 16.01 9.62 17.86
C LYS A 212 17.26 9.04 18.52
N ALA A 213 17.11 7.98 19.30
CA ALA A 213 18.24 7.31 19.97
C ALA A 213 19.23 6.74 18.95
N HIS A 214 18.74 6.11 17.88
CA HIS A 214 19.58 5.61 16.80
C HIS A 214 20.33 6.74 16.11
N ALA A 215 19.63 7.80 15.68
CA ALA A 215 20.23 8.97 15.05
C ALA A 215 21.29 9.63 15.93
N SER A 216 21.03 9.80 17.23
CA SER A 216 22.00 10.34 18.18
C SER A 216 23.26 9.48 18.32
N LYS A 217 23.14 8.16 18.14
CA LYS A 217 24.27 7.21 18.25
C LYS A 217 25.09 7.14 16.96
N THR A 218 24.44 7.21 15.80
CA THR A 218 25.09 7.02 14.49
C THR A 218 25.46 8.33 13.80
N GLY A 219 24.97 9.47 14.29
CA GLY A 219 25.06 10.75 13.58
C GLY A 219 24.07 10.87 12.41
N GLY A 220 23.16 9.91 12.26
CA GLY A 220 22.17 9.87 11.17
C GLY A 220 21.03 10.90 11.33
N ILE A 221 20.18 10.97 10.31
CA ILE A 221 18.97 11.82 10.32
C ILE A 221 17.73 11.06 10.79
N ILE A 222 16.74 11.79 11.28
CA ILE A 222 15.41 11.24 11.58
C ILE A 222 14.48 11.55 10.39
N ASP A 223 14.27 10.58 9.51
CA ASP A 223 13.37 10.69 8.35
C ASP A 223 11.92 10.41 8.79
N SER A 224 11.27 11.42 9.38
CA SER A 224 9.92 11.32 9.95
C SER A 224 9.14 12.63 9.85
N ILE A 225 7.91 12.58 9.33
CA ILE A 225 6.95 13.70 9.26
C ILE A 225 6.55 14.28 10.64
N HIS A 226 6.90 13.61 11.74
CA HIS A 226 6.55 14.02 13.11
C HIS A 226 7.66 14.82 13.83
N VAL A 227 8.76 15.15 13.16
CA VAL A 227 9.85 15.97 13.73
C VAL A 227 9.87 17.34 13.05
N ILE A 228 9.73 18.40 13.85
CA ILE A 228 9.57 19.78 13.37
C ILE A 228 10.85 20.36 12.71
N SER A 229 12.01 19.69 12.80
CA SER A 229 13.29 20.25 12.32
C SER A 229 13.77 19.78 10.94
N ILE A 230 12.99 19.01 10.18
CA ILE A 230 13.26 18.85 8.74
C ILE A 230 11.92 18.88 7.96
N ALA A 231 11.54 20.11 7.62
CA ALA A 231 10.96 20.61 6.37
C ALA A 231 10.08 19.69 5.48
N GLU A 232 9.08 20.35 4.89
CA GLU A 232 8.38 20.06 3.63
C GLU A 232 9.06 19.01 2.73
N TYR A 233 8.28 18.13 2.10
CA TYR A 233 8.73 17.08 1.14
C TYR A 233 10.11 17.37 0.49
N ASN A 234 11.18 16.83 1.10
CA ASN A 234 12.57 17.22 0.80
C ASN A 234 13.16 16.51 -0.42
N GLY A 235 12.36 16.24 -1.45
CA GLY A 235 12.79 15.71 -2.76
C GLY A 235 14.03 14.81 -2.68
N TRP A 236 13.86 13.57 -2.19
CA TRP A 236 14.94 12.59 -2.03
C TRP A 236 15.92 12.63 -3.23
N THR A 237 17.12 13.17 -3.01
CA THR A 237 18.22 13.17 -3.98
C THR A 237 19.22 12.09 -3.61
N GLU A 238 19.61 11.29 -4.60
CA GLU A 238 20.53 10.14 -4.51
C GLU A 238 21.90 10.50 -3.92
N ASP A 239 22.26 11.78 -3.93
CA ASP A 239 23.54 12.34 -3.51
C ASP A 239 23.91 12.05 -2.04
N ARG A 240 22.93 11.75 -1.18
CA ARG A 240 23.20 11.40 0.23
C ARG A 240 23.64 9.94 0.43
N ILE A 241 23.31 9.04 -0.49
CA ILE A 241 23.78 7.65 -0.48
C ILE A 241 25.14 7.55 -1.21
N ALA A 242 25.38 8.41 -2.19
CA ALA A 242 26.66 8.49 -2.91
C ALA A 242 27.86 8.87 -2.02
N GLN A 243 27.62 9.37 -0.80
CA GLN A 243 28.65 9.72 0.20
C GLN A 243 29.15 8.54 1.04
N GLY A 244 28.73 7.31 0.75
CA GLY A 244 29.46 6.11 1.20
C GLY A 244 29.10 5.56 2.59
N GLU A 245 27.96 5.92 3.17
CA GLU A 245 27.45 5.23 4.36
C GLU A 245 26.82 3.89 3.96
N VAL A 246 27.60 2.82 4.08
CA VAL A 246 27.11 1.44 3.97
C VAL A 246 26.32 1.11 5.24
N ILE A 247 24.99 1.00 5.11
CA ILE A 247 24.15 0.37 6.13
C ILE A 247 24.23 -1.14 5.87
N PRO A 248 24.82 -1.95 6.77
CA PRO A 248 24.88 -3.40 6.59
C PRO A 248 23.45 -3.97 6.64
N VAL A 249 23.22 -4.93 5.73
CA VAL A 249 21.97 -5.69 5.54
C VAL A 249 21.62 -6.49 6.78
#